data_AF-A0A916HT59-F1
#
_entry.id   AF-A0A916HT59-F1
#
_cell.length_a   1.000
_cell.length_b   1.000
_cell.length_c   1.000
_cell.angle_alpha   90.00
_cell.angle_beta   90.00
_cell.angle_gamma   90.00
#
_symmetry.space_group_name_H-M   'P 1'
#
loop_
_entity.id
_entity.type
_entity.pdbx_description
1 polymer ?
#
loop_
_entity_poly.entity_id
_entity_poly.type
_entity_poly.pdbx_seq_one_letter_code
_entity_poly.pdbx_strand_id
1 'polypeptide(L)'
;MVRFNVFSAAVLAMTAASAASAQTVVARLDGISPSRVLSMTTDGWDHDRDVRTGVNNFTVIDSPVLLTGQFNAFCIDVHQTIQLEHTYTYTVTPIELAPLPGDGMGQAKADLLRELWGRHYFDSLLSNTNGSAFQAAVWEIINDPGLNLNFGSFQMSGSETTIDRAQDWLDELNGDHAYFAPVYALTSGETQDMLVPTPGSAALLGIGGLAMLRRRR
;
A
#
# COMPACT_ATOMS: atom_id res chain seq x y z
N MET A 1 -37.30 -31.82 52.26
CA MET A 1 -35.98 -32.08 51.65
C MET A 1 -36.17 -32.06 50.13
N VAL A 2 -35.93 -30.92 49.49
CA VAL A 2 -36.21 -30.70 48.06
C VAL A 2 -34.94 -31.02 47.27
N ARG A 3 -35.02 -31.96 46.33
CA ARG A 3 -33.90 -32.35 45.45
C ARG A 3 -33.87 -31.42 44.24
N PHE A 4 -32.77 -30.69 44.07
CA PHE A 4 -32.46 -29.93 42.85
C PHE A 4 -31.89 -30.86 41.79
N ASN A 5 -32.54 -30.98 40.64
CA ASN A 5 -32.00 -31.64 39.45
C ASN A 5 -31.32 -30.58 38.58
N VAL A 6 -30.00 -30.69 38.41
CA VAL A 6 -29.20 -29.84 37.53
C VAL A 6 -29.25 -30.42 36.12
N PHE A 7 -29.78 -29.65 35.16
CA PHE A 7 -29.68 -29.94 33.74
C PHE A 7 -28.27 -29.55 33.23
N SER A 8 -27.45 -30.52 32.86
CA SER A 8 -26.20 -30.28 32.14
C SER A 8 -26.49 -30.13 30.64
N ALA A 9 -26.36 -28.92 30.10
CA ALA A 9 -26.32 -28.67 28.68
C ALA A 9 -24.87 -28.81 28.18
N ALA A 10 -24.59 -29.83 27.37
CA ALA A 10 -23.33 -29.97 26.66
C ALA A 10 -23.37 -29.10 25.40
N VAL A 11 -22.57 -28.03 25.38
CA VAL A 11 -22.35 -27.21 24.18
C VAL A 11 -21.24 -27.87 23.36
N LEU A 12 -21.58 -28.41 22.19
CA LEU A 12 -20.59 -28.80 21.18
C LEU A 12 -20.02 -27.53 20.55
N ALA A 13 -18.77 -27.20 20.85
CA ALA A 13 -18.00 -26.21 20.11
C ALA A 13 -17.51 -26.85 18.80
N MET A 14 -18.18 -26.55 17.68
CA MET A 14 -17.65 -26.85 16.36
C MET A 14 -16.54 -25.85 16.05
N THR A 15 -15.28 -26.27 16.19
CA THR A 15 -14.14 -25.54 15.66
C THR A 15 -14.11 -25.71 14.15
N ALA A 16 -14.76 -24.81 13.42
CA ALA A 16 -14.54 -24.66 11.99
C ALA A 16 -13.13 -24.08 11.81
N ALA A 17 -12.17 -24.91 11.41
CA ALA A 17 -10.90 -24.43 10.90
C ALA A 17 -11.18 -23.75 9.55
N SER A 18 -11.35 -22.44 9.55
CA SER A 18 -11.37 -21.64 8.34
C SER A 18 -9.96 -21.71 7.73
N ALA A 19 -9.81 -22.46 6.64
CA ALA A 19 -8.67 -22.28 5.75
C ALA A 19 -8.74 -20.84 5.23
N ALA A 20 -7.81 -20.00 5.65
CA ALA A 20 -7.66 -18.66 5.09
C ALA A 20 -7.17 -18.83 3.65
N SER A 21 -8.08 -18.82 2.67
CA SER A 21 -7.68 -18.72 1.27
C SER A 21 -7.12 -17.32 1.03
N ALA A 22 -5.96 -17.25 0.39
CA ALA A 22 -5.43 -15.99 -0.10
C ALA A 22 -6.46 -15.36 -1.06
N GLN A 23 -6.83 -14.11 -0.82
CA GLN A 23 -7.80 -13.41 -1.65
C GLN A 23 -7.07 -12.80 -2.84
N THR A 24 -7.58 -13.02 -4.05
CA THR A 24 -6.91 -12.56 -5.28
C THR A 24 -7.66 -11.41 -5.94
N VAL A 25 -6.96 -10.36 -6.37
CA VAL A 25 -7.56 -9.22 -7.09
C VAL A 25 -7.07 -9.24 -8.53
N VAL A 26 -7.98 -9.17 -9.49
CA VAL A 26 -7.67 -8.98 -10.90
C VAL A 26 -7.91 -7.53 -11.27
N ALA A 27 -6.87 -6.83 -11.72
CA ALA A 27 -6.93 -5.42 -12.04
C ALA A 27 -6.09 -5.07 -13.27
N ARG A 28 -6.54 -4.09 -14.05
CA ARG A 28 -5.81 -3.53 -15.19
C ARG A 28 -5.18 -2.20 -14.82
N LEU A 29 -3.90 -2.02 -15.14
CA LEU A 29 -3.22 -0.73 -15.00
C LEU A 29 -3.64 0.18 -16.17
N ASP A 30 -4.40 1.23 -15.90
CA ASP A 30 -4.88 2.14 -16.96
C ASP A 30 -3.90 3.29 -17.22
N GLY A 31 -3.16 3.75 -16.20
CA GLY A 31 -2.27 4.91 -16.34
C GLY A 31 -1.43 5.20 -15.11
N ILE A 32 -0.38 5.99 -15.31
CA ILE A 32 0.46 6.52 -14.21
C ILE A 32 0.36 8.04 -14.23
N SER A 33 -0.48 8.59 -13.35
CA SER A 33 -0.79 10.02 -13.27
C SER A 33 -1.46 10.34 -11.93
N PRO A 34 -1.08 11.43 -11.24
CA PRO A 34 0.02 12.34 -11.58
C PRO A 34 1.39 11.65 -11.55
N SER A 35 2.31 12.08 -12.42
CA SER A 35 3.61 11.41 -12.61
C SER A 35 4.72 12.29 -13.17
N ARG A 36 5.95 11.83 -12.97
CA ARG A 36 7.18 12.42 -13.51
C ARG A 36 8.21 11.33 -13.77
N VAL A 37 9.20 11.63 -14.60
CA VAL A 37 10.39 10.79 -14.70
C VAL A 37 11.42 11.31 -13.70
N LEU A 38 11.93 10.39 -12.87
CA LEU A 38 13.04 10.60 -11.96
C LEU A 38 14.12 9.56 -12.25
N SER A 39 15.35 9.85 -11.84
CA SER A 39 16.45 8.90 -11.91
C SER A 39 16.61 8.23 -10.55
N MET A 40 16.79 6.91 -10.53
CA MET A 40 17.08 6.16 -9.30
C MET A 40 18.39 5.38 -9.43
N THR A 41 19.04 5.16 -8.30
CA THR A 41 20.20 4.28 -8.14
C THR A 41 19.97 3.40 -6.91
N THR A 42 20.49 2.17 -6.95
CA THR A 42 20.53 1.32 -5.77
C THR A 42 21.80 0.48 -5.76
N ASP A 43 22.23 0.04 -4.58
CA ASP A 43 23.40 -0.80 -4.42
C ASP A 43 23.34 -2.04 -5.32
N GLY A 44 24.40 -2.26 -6.09
CA GLY A 44 24.49 -3.35 -7.06
C GLY A 44 24.00 -3.02 -8.47
N TRP A 45 23.55 -1.79 -8.74
CA TRP A 45 23.35 -1.30 -10.10
C TRP A 45 24.61 -0.61 -10.62
N ASP A 46 24.98 -0.90 -11.87
CA ASP A 46 26.15 -0.30 -12.53
C ASP A 46 25.89 1.14 -13.03
N HIS A 47 24.63 1.57 -13.04
CA HIS A 47 24.21 2.87 -13.57
C HIS A 47 22.84 3.27 -13.04
N ASP A 48 22.60 4.57 -13.06
CA ASP A 48 21.31 5.18 -12.78
C ASP A 48 20.25 4.76 -13.80
N ARG A 49 18.99 4.64 -13.37
CA ARG A 49 17.85 4.34 -14.25
C ARG A 49 16.79 5.41 -14.16
N ASP A 50 16.41 5.92 -15.33
CA ASP A 50 15.23 6.76 -15.46
C ASP A 50 13.96 5.91 -15.33
N VAL A 51 13.12 6.28 -14.39
CA VAL A 51 11.86 5.61 -14.10
C VAL A 51 10.71 6.60 -14.03
N ARG A 52 9.53 6.15 -14.48
CA ARG A 52 8.31 6.91 -14.34
C ARG A 52 7.71 6.65 -12.97
N THR A 53 7.79 7.66 -12.11
CA THR A 53 7.27 7.67 -10.75
C THR A 53 5.93 8.38 -10.70
N GLY A 54 5.04 7.91 -9.83
CA GLY A 54 3.74 8.55 -9.66
C GLY A 54 2.67 7.58 -9.22
N VAL A 55 1.43 8.03 -9.39
CA VAL A 55 0.26 7.29 -8.94
C VAL A 55 -0.19 6.31 -10.03
N ASN A 56 -0.18 5.01 -9.72
CA ASN A 56 -0.71 3.98 -10.60
C ASN A 56 -2.24 3.94 -10.47
N ASN A 57 -2.94 4.04 -11.59
CA ASN A 57 -4.41 4.05 -11.65
C ASN A 57 -4.88 2.71 -12.20
N PHE A 58 -5.61 1.96 -11.38
CA PHE A 58 -6.11 0.64 -11.74
C PHE A 58 -7.62 0.62 -11.87
N THR A 59 -8.12 -0.18 -12.81
CA THR A 59 -9.52 -0.62 -12.85
C THR A 59 -9.60 -2.08 -12.37
N VAL A 60 -10.44 -2.33 -11.36
CA VAL A 60 -10.75 -3.69 -10.90
C VAL A 60 -11.58 -4.41 -11.97
N ILE A 61 -11.12 -5.59 -12.37
CA ILE A 61 -11.83 -6.49 -13.30
C ILE A 61 -12.58 -7.55 -12.52
N ASP A 62 -11.92 -8.17 -11.54
CA ASP A 62 -12.51 -9.16 -10.65
C ASP A 62 -11.89 -9.06 -9.27
N SER A 63 -12.71 -9.20 -8.22
CA SER A 63 -12.24 -9.07 -6.85
C SER A 63 -13.22 -9.77 -5.88
N PRO A 64 -12.76 -10.78 -5.12
CA PRO A 64 -13.51 -11.35 -4.00
C PRO A 64 -13.46 -10.44 -2.76
N VAL A 65 -12.69 -9.35 -2.79
CA VAL A 65 -12.62 -8.32 -1.76
C VAL A 65 -13.38 -7.07 -2.18
N LEU A 66 -13.74 -6.20 -1.22
CA LEU A 66 -14.47 -4.95 -1.47
C LEU A 66 -13.67 -3.85 -2.21
N LEU A 67 -12.69 -4.23 -3.04
CA LEU A 67 -12.16 -3.33 -4.07
C LEU A 67 -13.10 -3.39 -5.26
N THR A 68 -13.67 -2.25 -5.62
CA THR A 68 -14.61 -2.13 -6.74
C THR A 68 -14.33 -0.85 -7.49
N GLY A 69 -14.53 -0.85 -8.81
CA GLY A 69 -14.32 0.34 -9.62
C GLY A 69 -12.83 0.59 -9.85
N GLN A 70 -12.35 1.78 -9.48
CA GLN A 70 -10.96 2.19 -9.65
C GLN A 70 -10.27 2.36 -8.32
N PHE A 71 -8.95 2.13 -8.30
CA PHE A 71 -8.11 2.42 -7.14
C PHE A 71 -6.76 2.98 -7.57
N ASN A 72 -6.14 3.73 -6.66
CA ASN A 72 -4.79 4.23 -6.81
C ASN A 72 -3.81 3.36 -6.02
N ALA A 73 -2.61 3.21 -6.56
CA ALA A 73 -1.57 2.40 -5.97
C ALA A 73 -0.17 2.97 -6.22
N PHE A 74 0.78 2.51 -5.41
CA PHE A 74 2.21 2.84 -5.55
C PHE A 74 3.04 1.57 -5.62
N CYS A 75 4.04 1.55 -6.47
CA CYS A 75 4.95 0.42 -6.60
C CYS A 75 5.76 0.25 -5.30
N ILE A 76 5.97 -0.98 -4.85
CA ILE A 76 6.77 -1.27 -3.64
C ILE A 76 8.06 -2.06 -3.92
N ASP A 77 8.28 -2.52 -5.14
CA ASP A 77 9.53 -3.12 -5.59
C ASP A 77 10.21 -2.22 -6.64
N VAL A 78 11.53 -2.16 -6.65
CA VAL A 78 12.32 -1.44 -7.67
C VAL A 78 12.86 -2.37 -8.74
N HIS A 79 12.81 -3.70 -8.53
CA HIS A 79 13.38 -4.71 -9.41
C HIS A 79 12.36 -5.35 -10.36
N GLN A 80 11.08 -5.32 -9.99
CA GLN A 80 10.00 -5.79 -10.84
C GLN A 80 9.43 -4.66 -11.71
N THR A 81 8.79 -5.04 -12.82
CA THR A 81 8.22 -4.08 -13.77
C THR A 81 6.72 -4.27 -13.92
N ILE A 82 6.06 -3.23 -14.42
CA ILE A 82 4.65 -3.23 -14.80
C ILE A 82 4.45 -2.50 -16.13
N GLN A 83 3.41 -2.86 -16.87
CA GLN A 83 3.08 -2.33 -18.18
C GLN A 83 1.65 -1.75 -18.17
N LEU A 84 1.48 -0.62 -18.87
CA LEU A 84 0.18 0.00 -19.05
C LEU A 84 -0.74 -0.89 -19.89
N GLU A 85 -2.04 -0.80 -19.66
CA GLU A 85 -3.09 -1.54 -20.37
C GLU A 85 -3.06 -3.06 -20.18
N HIS A 86 -2.18 -3.57 -19.31
CA HIS A 86 -2.10 -4.97 -18.94
C HIS A 86 -2.95 -5.29 -17.71
N THR A 87 -3.51 -6.50 -17.69
CA THR A 87 -4.27 -7.05 -16.57
C THR A 87 -3.38 -7.97 -15.75
N TYR A 88 -3.45 -7.80 -14.44
CA TYR A 88 -2.66 -8.50 -13.45
C TYR A 88 -3.56 -9.22 -12.46
N THR A 89 -3.10 -10.36 -11.98
CA THR A 89 -3.71 -11.08 -10.86
C THR A 89 -2.78 -10.98 -9.67
N TYR A 90 -3.26 -10.33 -8.62
CA TYR A 90 -2.53 -10.12 -7.39
C TYR A 90 -3.11 -10.94 -6.26
N THR A 91 -2.27 -11.22 -5.26
CA THR A 91 -2.70 -11.72 -3.96
C THR A 91 -2.75 -10.58 -2.95
N VAL A 92 -3.84 -10.46 -2.21
CA VAL A 92 -3.94 -9.52 -1.09
C VAL A 92 -3.08 -10.04 0.05
N THR A 93 -2.08 -9.25 0.42
CA THR A 93 -1.03 -9.64 1.38
C THR A 93 -0.87 -8.56 2.43
N PRO A 94 -0.68 -8.92 3.72
CA PRO A 94 -0.24 -7.97 4.74
C PRO A 94 1.04 -7.26 4.27
N ILE A 95 1.07 -5.94 4.38
CA ILE A 95 2.15 -5.11 3.80
C ILE A 95 3.54 -5.50 4.34
N GLU A 96 3.65 -5.91 5.61
CA GLU A 96 4.89 -6.38 6.21
C GLU A 96 5.50 -7.63 5.56
N LEU A 97 4.71 -8.39 4.79
CA LEU A 97 5.14 -9.60 4.07
C LEU A 97 5.48 -9.34 2.60
N ALA A 98 5.32 -8.10 2.12
CA ALA A 98 5.67 -7.67 0.77
C ALA A 98 7.01 -6.88 0.79
N PRO A 99 7.72 -6.72 -0.33
CA PRO A 99 7.43 -7.27 -1.65
C PRO A 99 7.73 -8.78 -1.76
N LEU A 100 7.14 -9.42 -2.77
CA LEU A 100 7.36 -10.81 -3.17
C LEU A 100 7.82 -10.89 -4.63
N PRO A 101 8.76 -11.78 -4.98
CA PRO A 101 9.48 -12.69 -4.09
C PRO A 101 10.48 -11.96 -3.18
N GLY A 102 10.61 -12.41 -1.94
CA GLY A 102 11.47 -11.80 -0.93
C GLY A 102 11.07 -12.23 0.48
N ASP A 103 11.82 -11.77 1.48
CA ASP A 103 11.54 -12.06 2.89
C ASP A 103 10.46 -11.16 3.49
N GLY A 104 9.92 -10.23 2.71
CA GLY A 104 9.04 -9.15 3.18
C GLY A 104 9.81 -8.02 3.85
N MET A 105 9.22 -6.83 3.85
CA MET A 105 9.84 -5.61 4.38
C MET A 105 9.89 -5.58 5.92
N GLY A 106 9.08 -6.39 6.60
CA GLY A 106 8.96 -6.42 8.05
C GLY A 106 8.13 -5.25 8.63
N GLN A 107 7.88 -5.31 9.94
CA GLN A 107 6.94 -4.40 10.61
C GLN A 107 7.43 -2.94 10.63
N ALA A 108 8.72 -2.69 10.88
CA ALA A 108 9.22 -1.33 11.00
C ALA A 108 9.01 -0.51 9.71
N LYS A 109 9.30 -1.10 8.54
CA LYS A 109 9.09 -0.45 7.24
C LYS A 109 7.60 -0.33 6.90
N ALA A 110 6.83 -1.37 7.21
CA ALA A 110 5.38 -1.35 7.06
C ALA A 110 4.70 -0.22 7.87
N ASP A 111 5.17 0.04 9.08
CA ASP A 111 4.68 1.11 9.95
C ASP A 111 4.98 2.50 9.39
N LEU A 112 6.20 2.71 8.86
CA LEU A 112 6.55 3.95 8.16
C LEU A 112 5.67 4.16 6.92
N LEU A 113 5.36 3.11 6.16
CA LEU A 113 4.45 3.20 5.01
C LEU A 113 3.00 3.51 5.43
N ARG A 114 2.53 2.95 6.55
CA ARG A 114 1.20 3.28 7.10
C ARG A 114 1.11 4.74 7.50
N GLU A 115 2.16 5.27 8.13
CA GLU A 115 2.26 6.68 8.49
C GLU A 115 2.34 7.58 7.26
N LEU A 116 3.27 7.32 6.33
CA LEU A 116 3.42 8.07 5.08
C LEU A 116 2.08 8.15 4.34
N TRP A 117 1.38 7.02 4.24
CA TRP A 117 0.07 6.96 3.62
C TRP A 117 -0.96 7.82 4.35
N GLY A 118 -1.08 7.69 5.67
CA GLY A 118 -2.09 8.47 6.41
C GLY A 118 -1.82 9.97 6.43
N ARG A 119 -0.55 10.39 6.35
CA ARG A 119 -0.18 11.81 6.24
C ARG A 119 -0.41 12.37 4.84
N HIS A 120 0.05 11.67 3.80
CA HIS A 120 0.30 12.31 2.49
C HIS A 120 -0.39 11.64 1.30
N TYR A 121 -1.16 10.55 1.49
CA TYR A 121 -1.82 9.87 0.38
C TYR A 121 -2.71 10.81 -0.44
N PHE A 122 -3.55 11.63 0.18
CA PHE A 122 -4.42 12.54 -0.59
C PHE A 122 -3.62 13.62 -1.32
N ASP A 123 -2.56 14.15 -0.71
CA ASP A 123 -1.69 15.15 -1.34
C ASP A 123 -0.96 14.58 -2.56
N SER A 124 -0.58 13.30 -2.52
CA SER A 124 0.06 12.58 -3.63
C SER A 124 -0.76 12.63 -4.93
N LEU A 125 -2.09 12.73 -4.82
CA LEU A 125 -3.00 12.71 -5.97
C LEU A 125 -3.11 14.08 -6.66
N LEU A 126 -2.58 15.15 -6.07
CA LEU A 126 -2.88 16.52 -6.49
C LEU A 126 -1.97 17.06 -7.59
N SER A 127 -0.75 16.54 -7.73
CA SER A 127 0.21 17.06 -8.72
C SER A 127 1.31 16.06 -9.07
N ASN A 128 1.95 16.26 -10.24
CA ASN A 128 3.09 15.43 -10.70
C ASN A 128 4.23 15.39 -9.68
N THR A 129 4.51 16.52 -9.02
CA THR A 129 5.48 16.62 -7.94
C THR A 129 5.08 15.73 -6.78
N ASN A 130 3.85 15.86 -6.28
CA ASN A 130 3.40 15.13 -5.10
C ASN A 130 3.29 13.61 -5.35
N GLY A 131 2.75 13.19 -6.49
CA GLY A 131 2.62 11.77 -6.82
C GLY A 131 3.99 11.10 -6.96
N SER A 132 4.94 11.79 -7.60
CA SER A 132 6.31 11.29 -7.75
C SER A 132 7.08 11.30 -6.43
N ALA A 133 6.88 12.32 -5.60
CA ALA A 133 7.48 12.39 -4.28
C ALA A 133 6.99 11.25 -3.36
N PHE A 134 5.70 10.90 -3.44
CA PHE A 134 5.15 9.79 -2.67
C PHE A 134 5.77 8.47 -3.12
N GLN A 135 5.84 8.24 -4.44
CA GLN A 135 6.46 7.04 -4.99
C GLN A 135 7.94 6.93 -4.61
N ALA A 136 8.69 8.04 -4.60
CA ALA A 136 10.08 8.07 -4.16
C ALA A 136 10.23 7.70 -2.67
N ALA A 137 9.41 8.30 -1.79
CA ALA A 137 9.41 8.00 -0.37
C ALA A 137 9.05 6.54 -0.07
N VAL A 138 8.10 5.95 -0.81
CA VAL A 138 7.76 4.52 -0.69
C VAL A 138 8.98 3.64 -0.97
N TRP A 139 9.71 3.91 -2.06
CA TRP A 139 10.89 3.11 -2.40
C TRP A 139 12.05 3.33 -1.44
N GLU A 140 12.27 4.56 -0.96
CA GLU A 140 13.27 4.86 0.06
C GLU A 140 13.03 4.02 1.32
N ILE A 141 11.83 4.06 1.90
CA ILE A 141 11.48 3.30 3.12
C ILE A 141 11.76 1.81 2.95
N ILE A 142 11.49 1.27 1.76
CA ILE A 142 11.59 -0.17 1.50
C ILE A 142 13.03 -0.59 1.26
N ASN A 143 13.84 0.23 0.58
CA ASN A 143 15.17 -0.17 0.13
C ASN A 143 16.28 0.34 1.05
N ASP A 144 16.06 1.42 1.79
CA ASP A 144 17.07 2.09 2.60
C ASP A 144 16.61 2.37 4.04
N PRO A 145 17.37 1.94 5.06
CA PRO A 145 17.04 2.27 6.45
C PRO A 145 17.27 3.73 6.84
N GLY A 146 17.99 4.51 6.02
CA GLY A 146 18.45 5.87 6.31
C GLY A 146 17.43 6.98 6.09
N LEU A 147 16.37 6.72 5.32
CA LEU A 147 15.34 7.70 4.94
C LEU A 147 15.92 8.99 4.33
N ASN A 148 16.94 8.83 3.48
CA ASN A 148 17.64 9.93 2.84
C ASN A 148 17.85 9.66 1.35
N LEU A 149 17.13 10.39 0.51
CA LEU A 149 17.16 10.17 -0.95
C LEU A 149 18.49 10.51 -1.62
N ASN A 150 19.41 11.19 -0.93
CA ASN A 150 20.71 11.60 -1.47
C ASN A 150 21.86 10.69 -1.05
N PHE A 151 21.65 9.80 -0.07
CA PHE A 151 22.72 8.97 0.50
C PHE A 151 22.19 7.60 0.92
N GLY A 152 23.02 6.59 0.71
CA GLY A 152 22.70 5.23 1.13
C GLY A 152 22.64 4.27 -0.05
N SER A 153 22.00 3.14 0.20
CA SER A 153 21.75 2.02 -0.69
C SER A 153 20.63 2.26 -1.71
N PHE A 154 19.77 3.26 -1.50
CA PHE A 154 18.82 3.74 -2.48
C PHE A 154 18.97 5.26 -2.59
N GLN A 155 19.01 5.77 -3.82
CA GLN A 155 19.14 7.19 -4.08
C GLN A 155 18.23 7.59 -5.23
N MET A 156 17.71 8.81 -5.17
CA MET A 156 16.92 9.38 -6.25
C MET A 156 17.35 10.80 -6.58
N SER A 157 17.34 11.10 -7.87
CA SER A 157 17.66 12.42 -8.41
C SER A 157 16.71 12.82 -9.53
N GLY A 158 16.76 14.09 -9.93
CA GLY A 158 15.90 14.64 -10.98
C GLY A 158 15.37 16.02 -10.58
N SER A 159 14.04 16.17 -10.56
CA SER A 159 13.40 17.45 -10.20
C SER A 159 13.65 17.78 -8.73
N GLU A 160 14.45 18.80 -8.44
CA GLU A 160 14.75 19.27 -7.07
C GLU A 160 13.49 19.41 -6.22
N THR A 161 12.47 20.12 -6.71
CA THR A 161 11.19 20.29 -6.01
C THR A 161 10.45 19.00 -5.67
N THR A 162 10.71 17.91 -6.39
CA THR A 162 10.10 16.59 -6.14
C THR A 162 10.93 15.82 -5.12
N ILE A 163 12.25 15.86 -5.22
CA ILE A 163 13.17 15.24 -4.26
C ILE A 163 13.04 15.92 -2.90
N ASP A 164 13.05 17.26 -2.85
CA ASP A 164 12.86 18.03 -1.62
C ASP A 164 11.52 17.68 -0.97
N ARG A 165 10.44 17.58 -1.76
CA ARG A 165 9.13 17.20 -1.21
C ARG A 165 9.12 15.78 -0.63
N ALA A 166 9.77 14.85 -1.32
CA ALA A 166 9.86 13.48 -0.84
C ALA A 166 10.68 13.40 0.45
N GLN A 167 11.79 14.13 0.51
CA GLN A 167 12.62 14.24 1.71
C GLN A 167 11.86 14.89 2.88
N ASP A 168 11.13 15.99 2.64
CA ASP A 168 10.28 16.62 3.66
C ASP A 168 9.28 15.60 4.26
N TRP A 169 8.65 14.78 3.42
CA TRP A 169 7.71 13.75 3.88
C TRP A 169 8.39 12.60 4.62
N LEU A 170 9.62 12.23 4.25
CA LEU A 170 10.42 11.24 4.95
C LEU A 170 10.86 11.75 6.33
N ASP A 171 11.26 13.02 6.42
CA ASP A 171 11.69 13.68 7.66
C ASP A 171 10.55 13.82 8.68
N GLU A 172 9.28 13.80 8.24
CA GLU A 172 8.11 13.78 9.12
C GLU A 172 7.86 12.42 9.79
N LEU A 173 8.40 11.32 9.24
CA LEU A 173 8.09 9.97 9.70
C LEU A 173 8.81 9.65 11.01
N ASN A 174 8.04 9.18 11.98
CA ASN A 174 8.56 8.86 13.31
C ASN A 174 7.92 7.62 13.95
N GLY A 175 7.10 6.90 13.19
CA GLY A 175 6.33 5.75 13.65
C GLY A 175 5.15 6.15 14.54
N ASP A 176 4.58 7.35 14.38
CA ASP A 176 3.42 7.77 15.18
C ASP A 176 2.13 7.11 14.66
N HIS A 177 1.63 6.17 15.44
CA HIS A 177 0.42 5.40 15.16
C HIS A 177 -0.83 6.28 14.99
N ALA A 178 -0.83 7.53 15.48
CA ALA A 178 -1.93 8.47 15.28
C ALA A 178 -2.18 8.78 13.80
N TYR A 179 -1.15 8.64 12.96
CA TYR A 179 -1.21 8.89 11.53
C TYR A 179 -1.29 7.61 10.70
N PHE A 180 -1.40 6.43 11.31
CA PHE A 180 -1.44 5.20 10.55
C PHE A 180 -2.75 5.09 9.77
N ALA A 181 -2.63 4.99 8.46
CA ALA A 181 -3.72 4.57 7.61
C ALA A 181 -3.71 3.04 7.46
N PRO A 182 -4.90 2.43 7.36
CA PRO A 182 -4.97 1.04 6.99
C PRO A 182 -4.54 0.94 5.51
N VAL A 183 -3.47 0.17 5.24
CA VAL A 183 -2.96 -0.17 3.91
C VAL A 183 -2.63 -1.66 3.83
N TYR A 184 -2.66 -2.23 2.61
CA TYR A 184 -2.19 -3.60 2.32
C TYR A 184 -1.34 -3.60 1.04
N ALA A 185 -0.71 -4.74 0.76
CA ALA A 185 -0.04 -5.00 -0.50
C ALA A 185 -0.89 -5.87 -1.43
N LEU A 186 -0.84 -5.59 -2.73
CA LEU A 186 -1.22 -6.52 -3.79
C LEU A 186 0.07 -7.08 -4.36
N THR A 187 0.31 -8.38 -4.17
CA THR A 187 1.58 -9.02 -4.50
C THR A 187 1.47 -10.01 -5.66
N SER A 188 2.57 -10.18 -6.39
CA SER A 188 2.70 -11.12 -7.50
C SER A 188 4.14 -11.62 -7.60
N GLY A 189 4.32 -12.92 -7.77
CA GLY A 189 5.67 -13.49 -7.90
C GLY A 189 6.41 -13.09 -9.17
N GLU A 190 5.73 -12.47 -10.14
CA GLU A 190 6.26 -12.18 -11.49
C GLU A 190 6.18 -10.69 -11.88
N THR A 191 5.42 -9.87 -11.14
CA THR A 191 5.08 -8.50 -11.55
C THR A 191 5.10 -7.57 -10.36
N GLN A 192 5.38 -6.29 -10.61
CA GLN A 192 5.48 -5.24 -9.60
C GLN A 192 4.38 -5.29 -8.54
N ASP A 193 4.80 -5.41 -7.28
CA ASP A 193 3.90 -5.35 -6.13
C ASP A 193 3.40 -3.92 -5.87
N MET A 194 2.18 -3.81 -5.32
CA MET A 194 1.48 -2.54 -5.16
C MET A 194 1.05 -2.28 -3.73
N LEU A 195 1.33 -1.09 -3.23
CA LEU A 195 0.73 -0.54 -2.01
C LEU A 195 -0.64 0.05 -2.34
N VAL A 196 -1.67 -0.39 -1.62
CA VAL A 196 -3.07 -0.01 -1.88
C VAL A 196 -3.82 0.32 -0.59
N PRO A 197 -4.91 1.11 -0.66
CA PRO A 197 -5.79 1.27 0.47
C PRO A 197 -6.47 -0.06 0.81
N THR A 198 -6.80 -0.26 2.09
CA THR A 198 -7.52 -1.47 2.51
C THR A 198 -8.90 -1.62 1.82
N PRO A 199 -9.24 -2.80 1.29
CA PRO A 199 -10.60 -3.14 0.86
C PRO A 199 -11.56 -3.02 2.04
N GLY A 200 -12.22 -1.87 2.18
CA GLY A 200 -13.11 -1.57 3.30
C GLY A 200 -13.02 -0.15 3.83
N SER A 201 -11.86 0.51 3.76
CA SER A 201 -11.73 1.91 4.20
C SER A 201 -12.52 2.88 3.29
N ALA A 202 -12.57 2.63 1.98
CA ALA A 202 -13.44 3.35 1.06
C ALA A 202 -14.95 3.13 1.38
N ALA A 203 -15.32 1.90 1.75
CA ALA A 203 -16.69 1.57 2.14
C ALA A 203 -17.06 2.19 3.50
N LEU A 204 -16.15 2.22 4.47
CA LEU A 204 -16.35 2.84 5.78
C LEU A 204 -16.38 4.36 5.71
N LEU A 205 -15.62 5.00 4.82
CA LEU A 205 -15.74 6.43 4.53
C LEU A 205 -17.11 6.76 3.90
N GLY A 206 -17.60 5.91 2.98
CA GLY A 206 -18.95 6.02 2.42
C GLY A 206 -20.07 5.84 3.45
N ILE A 207 -19.96 4.83 4.32
CA ILE A 207 -20.94 4.57 5.38
C ILE A 207 -20.85 5.62 6.50
N GLY A 208 -19.64 6.05 6.87
CA GLY A 208 -19.41 7.11 7.86
C GLY A 208 -19.97 8.45 7.41
N GLY A 209 -19.76 8.82 6.15
CA GLY A 209 -20.37 10.01 5.53
C GLY A 209 -21.90 9.94 5.50
N LEU A 210 -22.48 8.79 5.14
CA LEU A 210 -23.93 8.58 5.15
C LEU A 210 -24.53 8.59 6.56
N ALA A 211 -23.84 8.03 7.55
CA ALA A 211 -24.25 8.05 8.95
C ALA A 211 -24.22 9.48 9.53
N MET A 212 -23.23 10.29 9.14
CA MET A 212 -23.13 11.70 9.56
C MET A 212 -24.20 12.58 8.88
N LEU A 213 -24.53 12.31 7.61
CA LEU A 213 -25.63 12.96 6.90
C LEU A 213 -27.01 12.58 7.47
N ARG A 214 -27.19 11.34 7.94
CA ARG A 214 -28.41 10.89 8.62
C ARG A 214 -28.60 11.49 10.01
N ARG A 215 -27.51 11.90 10.67
CA ARG A 215 -27.56 12.59 11.97
C ARG A 215 -27.88 14.09 11.86
N ARG A 216 -27.87 14.63 10.64
CA ARG A 216 -28.24 16.03 10.31
C ARG A 216 -29.65 16.17 9.72
N ARG A 217 -30.47 15.12 9.78
CA ARG A 217 -31.91 15.16 9.52
C ARG A 217 -32.64 14.80 10.81
#